data_AF-A0A651DSX7-F1
#
_entry.id   AF-A0A651DSX7-F1
#
_cell.length_a   1.000
_cell.length_b   1.000
_cell.length_c   1.000
_cell.angle_alpha   90.00
_cell.angle_beta   90.00
_cell.angle_gamma   90.00
#
_symmetry.space_group_name_H-M   'P 1'
#
loop_
_entity.id
_entity.type
_entity.pdbx_description
1 polymer ?
#
loop_
_entity_poly.entity_id
_entity_poly.type
_entity_poly.pdbx_seq_one_letter_code
_entity_poly.pdbx_strand_id
1 'polypeptide(L)' 'MQILAIVLIVYGAFILFGLLAQLPLFYRNPKSKALIKLMGKTGYNILLLVFGLAALIGGILLLP' A
#
# COMPACT_ATOMS: atom_id res chain seq x y z
N MET A 1 -13.28 12.58 -11.55
CA MET A 1 -11.81 12.48 -11.41
C MET A 1 -11.32 12.89 -10.03
N GLN A 2 -11.76 14.03 -9.47
CA GLN A 2 -11.31 14.50 -8.15
C GLN A 2 -11.59 13.52 -7.00
N ILE A 3 -12.79 12.92 -6.93
CA ILE A 3 -13.11 11.93 -5.87
C ILE A 3 -12.18 10.71 -5.96
N LEU A 4 -11.92 10.21 -7.17
CA LEU A 4 -11.02 9.07 -7.39
C LEU A 4 -9.58 9.41 -6.97
N ALA A 5 -9.10 10.60 -7.33
CA ALA A 5 -7.77 11.08 -6.95
C ALA A 5 -7.62 11.19 -5.43
N ILE A 6 -8.61 11.78 -4.74
CA ILE A 6 -8.63 11.87 -3.28
C ILE A 6 -8.62 10.47 -2.64
N VAL A 7 -9.46 9.55 -3.15
CA VAL A 7 -9.50 8.16 -2.66
C VAL A 7 -8.13 7.48 -2.86
N LEU A 8 -7.48 7.66 -4.01
CA LEU A 8 -6.16 7.08 -4.29
C LEU A 8 -5.08 7.62 -3.33
N ILE A 9 -5.09 8.93 -3.06
CA ILE A 9 -4.15 9.57 -2.13
C ILE A 9 -4.34 9.03 -0.71
N VAL A 10 -5.59 9.00 -0.23
CA VAL A 10 -5.91 8.49 1.12
C VAL A 10 -5.54 7.01 1.24
N TYR A 11 -5.83 6.21 0.21
CA TYR A 11 -5.51 4.79 0.21
C TYR A 11 -4.00 4.54 0.15
N GLY A 12 -3.27 5.29 -0.67
CA GLY A 12 -1.80 5.25 -0.75
C GLY A 12 -1.16 5.62 0.58
N ALA A 13 -1.63 6.70 1.21
CA ALA A 13 -1.18 7.11 2.54
C ALA A 13 -1.47 6.05 3.61
N PHE A 14 -2.64 5.42 3.56
CA PHE A 14 -3.02 4.36 4.50
C PHE A 14 -2.14 3.11 4.36
N ILE A 15 -1.80 2.71 3.13
CA ILE A 15 -0.89 1.58 2.87
C ILE A 15 0.52 1.90 3.40
N LEU A 16 1.06 3.09 3.12
CA LEU A 16 2.37 3.50 3.61
C LEU A 16 2.41 3.60 5.14
N PHE A 17 1.35 4.14 5.74
CA PHE A 17 1.22 4.17 7.20
C PHE A 17 1.15 2.76 7.79
N GLY A 18 0.36 1.86 7.19
CA GLY A 18 0.25 0.48 7.64
C GLY A 18 1.52 -0.34 7.47
N LEU A 19 2.33 -0.01 6.46
CA LEU A 19 3.69 -0.53 6.31
C LEU A 19 4.59 -0.05 7.47
N LEU A 20 4.63 1.26 7.73
CA LEU A 20 5.49 1.88 8.77
C LEU A 20 5.12 1.40 10.18
N ALA A 21 3.83 1.39 10.51
CA ALA A 21 3.32 0.93 11.79
C ALA A 21 3.32 -0.61 11.93
N GLN A 22 3.77 -1.34 10.91
CA GLN A 22 3.71 -2.80 10.81
C GLN A 22 2.36 -3.38 11.26
N LEU A 23 1.26 -2.75 10.83
CA LEU A 23 -0.08 -3.06 11.31
C LEU A 23 -0.39 -4.55 11.10
N PRO A 24 -0.87 -5.28 12.13
CA PRO A 24 -1.10 -6.72 12.04
C PRO A 24 -2.10 -7.09 10.94
N LEU A 25 -3.00 -6.19 10.53
CA LEU A 25 -3.89 -6.34 9.38
C LEU A 25 -3.15 -6.70 8.08
N PHE A 26 -1.99 -6.07 7.83
CA PHE A 26 -1.20 -6.29 6.62
C PHE A 26 -0.37 -7.57 6.68
N TYR A 27 -0.05 -8.10 7.87
CA TYR A 27 0.87 -9.23 8.01
C TYR A 27 0.23 -10.52 8.54
N ARG A 28 -0.97 -10.44 9.15
CA ARG A 28 -1.62 -11.56 9.83
C ARG A 28 -2.73 -12.20 9.01
N ASN A 29 -3.17 -11.57 7.92
CA ASN A 29 -4.15 -12.11 6.98
C ASN A 29 -3.56 -13.29 6.16
N PRO A 30 -4.29 -14.41 5.95
CA PRO A 30 -3.84 -15.52 5.11
C PRO A 30 -3.35 -15.13 3.71
N LYS A 31 -3.96 -14.11 3.07
CA LYS A 31 -3.51 -13.64 1.75
C LYS A 31 -2.10 -13.02 1.81
N SER A 32 -1.87 -12.15 2.79
CA SER A 32 -0.56 -11.55 3.01
C SER A 32 0.49 -12.59 3.39
N LYS A 33 0.14 -13.58 4.21
CA LYS A 33 1.05 -14.68 4.57
C LYS A 33 1.48 -15.49 3.36
N ALA A 34 0.58 -15.73 2.40
CA ALA A 34 0.92 -16.42 1.16
C ALA A 34 1.94 -15.61 0.33
N LEU A 35 1.72 -14.30 0.17
CA LEU A 35 2.68 -13.42 -0.51
C LEU A 35 4.03 -13.34 0.23
N ILE A 36 4.00 -13.19 1.55
CA ILE A 36 5.22 -13.17 2.39
C ILE A 36 5.98 -14.49 2.26
N LYS A 37 5.30 -15.63 2.15
CA LYS A 37 5.93 -16.94 1.95
C LYS A 37 6.60 -17.05 0.57
N LEU A 38 6.04 -16.41 -0.46
CA LEU A 38 6.56 -16.48 -1.82
C LEU A 38 7.74 -15.51 -2.06
N MET A 39 7.73 -14.34 -1.43
CA MET A 39 8.67 -13.24 -1.70
C MET A 39 9.60 -12.91 -0.52
N GLY A 40 9.34 -13.48 0.65
CA GLY A 40 9.94 -13.07 1.91
C GLY A 40 9.29 -11.81 2.50
N LYS A 41 9.48 -11.60 3.81
CA LYS A 41 8.93 -10.43 4.54
C LYS A 41 9.45 -9.11 3.96
N THR A 42 10.75 -9.06 3.63
CA THR A 42 11.38 -7.87 3.04
C THR A 42 10.80 -7.58 1.64
N GLY A 43 10.61 -8.61 0.80
CA GLY A 43 10.01 -8.44 -0.53
C GLY A 43 8.56 -7.96 -0.45
N TYR A 44 7.77 -8.51 0.49
CA TYR A 44 6.40 -8.04 0.73
C TYR A 44 6.34 -6.59 1.22
N ASN A 45 7.26 -6.18 2.10
CA ASN A 45 7.36 -4.80 2.56
C ASN A 45 7.69 -3.84 1.41
N ILE A 46 8.62 -4.21 0.53
CA ILE A 46 8.96 -3.42 -0.66
C ILE A 46 7.74 -3.33 -1.59
N LEU A 47 7.01 -4.42 -1.78
CA LEU A 47 5.82 -4.43 -2.63
C LEU A 47 4.74 -3.46 -2.10
N LEU A 48 4.47 -3.49 -0.79
CA LEU A 48 3.56 -2.53 -0.14
C LEU A 48 4.05 -1.08 -0.27
N LEU A 49 5.36 -0.86 -0.16
CA LEU A 49 5.97 0.47 -0.30
C LEU A 49 5.80 1.01 -1.72
N VAL A 50 6.08 0.18 -2.73
CA VAL A 50 5.90 0.53 -4.15
C VAL A 50 4.41 0.77 -4.47
N PHE A 51 3.51 -0.09 -4.00
CA PHE A 51 2.07 0.08 -4.21
C PHE A 51 1.53 1.34 -3.54
N GLY A 52 1.95 1.61 -2.31
CA GLY A 52 1.57 2.81 -1.57
C GLY A 52 2.03 4.08 -2.28
N LEU A 53 3.30 4.13 -2.72
CA LEU A 53 3.84 5.27 -3.47
C LEU A 53 3.18 5.43 -4.84
N ALA A 54 2.97 4.35 -5.59
CA ALA A 54 2.33 4.40 -6.90
C ALA A 54 0.88 4.93 -6.80
N ALA A 55 0.13 4.50 -5.79
CA ALA A 55 -1.23 5.01 -5.54
C ALA A 55 -1.23 6.50 -5.14
N LEU A 56 -0.25 6.91 -4.33
CA LEU A 56 -0.15 8.30 -3.86
C LEU A 56 0.28 9.25 -4.98
N ILE A 57 1.31 8.88 -5.75
CA ILE A 57 1.78 9.64 -6.92
C ILE A 57 0.71 9.65 -8.00
N GLY A 58 0.11 8.50 -8.32
CA GLY A 58 -0.98 8.41 -9.29
C GLY A 58 -2.19 9.25 -8.89
N GLY A 59 -2.53 9.27 -7.60
CA GLY A 59 -3.60 10.11 -7.07
C GLY A 59 -3.30 11.60 -7.20
N ILE A 60 -2.07 12.04 -6.92
CA ILE A 60 -1.64 13.43 -7.11
C ILE A 60 -1.69 13.82 -8.59
N LEU A 61 -1.18 12.97 -9.49
CA LEU A 61 -1.20 13.24 -10.94
C LEU A 61 -2.61 13.29 -11.53
N LEU A 62 -3.56 12.59 -10.91
CA LEU A 62 -4.98 12.59 -11.30
C LEU A 62 -5.78 13.73 -10.66
N LEU A 63 -5.18 14.48 -9.73
CA LEU A 63 -5.79 15.65 -9.11
C LEU A 63 -5.56 16.86 -10.05
N PRO A 64 -6.60 17.35 -10.75
CA PRO A 64 -6.49 18.52 -11.64
C PRO A 64 -6.31 19.82 -10.85
#